data_AF-A0A3P8ULK0-F1
#
_entry.id   AF-A0A3P8ULK0-F1
#
_cell.length_a   1.000
_cell.length_b   1.000
_cell.length_c   1.000
_cell.angle_alpha   90.00
_cell.angle_beta   90.00
_cell.angle_gamma   90.00
#
_symmetry.space_group_name_H-M   'P 1'
#
loop_
_entity.id
_entity.type
_entity.pdbx_description
1 polymer ?
#
loop_
_entity_poly.entity_id
_entity_poly.type
_entity_poly.pdbx_seq_one_letter_code
_entity_poly.pdbx_strand_id
1 'polypeptide(L)'
;MDSDSSLDVVNSALYRYKKTNFLFKDPMRPKDLDALLDLELRPTDVFLVTYPKSGSVWMQQILVQIMDIVHPEQAEDLINRNRVPWVEDRLFDEPFRDRPDPRYFGSHLPVDMLPRVKHAGFSSQVVYVWRNPRDVLVSLYHFSEAWVFLESPKSFEDFFQDFLNGDVYMGSWFDHVRGYQAELFVFYIDENIDCLCRDRQDLRGEVEKLCLFLGQSLTEEQMDRVVETSTFNNMKVNPKANYKDLVEKERYSKNTMRKGVAGDWKNHFTVAQNERFDQNQPRRGGETVSVPGTFFNRGADGQSGGDLHLQQHEGQP
;
A
#
# COMPACT_ATOMS: atom_id res chain seq x y z
N MET A 1 -12.42 1.37 -32.51
CA MET A 1 -12.08 -0.05 -32.76
C MET A 1 -12.16 -0.72 -31.41
N ASP A 2 -13.19 -1.52 -31.18
CA ASP A 2 -13.41 -2.23 -29.92
C ASP A 2 -12.25 -3.18 -29.65
N SER A 3 -11.39 -2.81 -28.71
CA SER A 3 -10.31 -3.67 -28.20
C SER A 3 -10.85 -4.64 -27.14
N ASP A 4 -12.05 -5.18 -27.35
CA ASP A 4 -12.52 -6.35 -26.60
C ASP A 4 -11.86 -7.60 -27.22
N SER A 5 -10.53 -7.55 -27.34
CA SER A 5 -9.73 -8.76 -27.48
C SER A 5 -10.05 -9.63 -26.29
N SER A 6 -10.34 -10.92 -26.52
CA SER A 6 -10.64 -11.89 -25.46
C SER A 6 -9.71 -11.67 -24.27
N LEU A 7 -10.27 -11.18 -23.16
CA LEU A 7 -9.52 -10.93 -21.94
C LEU A 7 -8.85 -12.23 -21.50
N ASP A 8 -7.59 -12.16 -21.06
CA ASP A 8 -6.86 -13.32 -20.54
C ASP A 8 -7.53 -13.77 -19.22
N VAL A 9 -8.37 -14.82 -19.28
CA VAL A 9 -9.18 -15.24 -18.14
C VAL A 9 -8.31 -16.04 -17.17
N VAL A 10 -8.25 -15.59 -15.92
CA VAL A 10 -7.57 -16.33 -14.84
C VAL A 10 -8.54 -17.30 -14.19
N ASN A 11 -9.73 -16.82 -13.85
CA ASN A 11 -10.83 -17.62 -13.31
C ASN A 11 -12.19 -16.92 -13.50
N SER A 12 -13.25 -17.60 -13.06
CA SER A 12 -14.34 -17.02 -12.29
C SER A 12 -14.58 -15.51 -12.39
N ALA A 13 -13.80 -14.83 -11.56
CA ALA A 13 -13.94 -13.43 -11.19
C ALA A 13 -12.83 -12.56 -11.77
N LEU A 14 -11.75 -13.13 -12.30
CA LEU A 14 -10.52 -12.41 -12.62
C LEU A 14 -10.10 -12.55 -14.09
N TYR A 15 -9.71 -11.42 -14.67
CA TYR A 15 -8.95 -11.36 -15.92
C TYR A 15 -7.57 -10.77 -15.67
N ARG A 16 -6.61 -11.12 -16.53
CA ARG A 16 -5.23 -10.63 -16.48
C ARG A 16 -5.01 -9.55 -17.54
N TYR A 17 -4.37 -8.48 -17.12
CA TYR A 17 -3.89 -7.42 -18.00
C TYR A 17 -2.53 -6.92 -17.51
N LYS A 18 -1.54 -6.81 -18.40
CA LYS A 18 -0.16 -6.39 -18.05
C LYS A 18 0.43 -7.11 -16.82
N LYS A 19 0.18 -8.43 -16.72
CA LYS A 19 0.62 -9.32 -15.61
C LYS A 19 -0.07 -9.09 -14.26
N THR A 20 -1.10 -8.24 -14.20
CA THR A 20 -1.92 -8.01 -13.01
C THR A 20 -3.33 -8.53 -13.22
N ASN A 21 -3.93 -9.06 -12.16
CA ASN A 21 -5.27 -9.64 -12.22
C ASN A 21 -6.31 -8.65 -11.68
N PHE A 22 -7.37 -8.40 -12.46
CA PHE A 22 -8.44 -7.45 -12.19
C PHE A 22 -9.80 -8.15 -12.18
N LEU A 23 -10.78 -7.55 -11.52
CA LEU A 23 -12.12 -8.10 -11.40
C LEU A 23 -12.95 -7.89 -12.68
N PHE A 24 -13.68 -8.91 -13.13
CA PHE A 24 -14.71 -8.74 -14.16
C PHE A 24 -15.89 -7.86 -13.69
N LYS A 25 -16.23 -7.97 -12.41
CA LYS A 25 -17.34 -7.25 -11.77
C LYS A 25 -17.01 -5.78 -11.46
N ASP A 26 -15.75 -5.41 -11.50
CA ASP A 26 -15.32 -4.01 -11.49
C ASP A 26 -15.55 -3.41 -12.88
N PRO A 27 -15.92 -2.14 -13.03
CA PRO A 27 -16.10 -1.55 -14.35
C PRO A 27 -14.80 -1.25 -15.11
N MET A 28 -13.64 -1.26 -14.45
CA MET A 28 -12.33 -1.00 -15.06
C MET A 28 -11.99 -2.04 -16.16
N ARG A 29 -11.61 -1.59 -17.36
CA ARG A 29 -11.16 -2.43 -18.50
C ARG A 29 -9.76 -2.03 -18.97
N PRO A 30 -9.07 -2.84 -19.80
CA PRO A 30 -7.72 -2.53 -20.27
C PRO A 30 -7.50 -1.10 -20.77
N LYS A 31 -8.43 -0.59 -21.61
CA LYS A 31 -8.39 0.79 -22.13
C LYS A 31 -8.39 1.84 -21.03
N ASP A 32 -9.09 1.55 -19.94
CA ASP A 32 -9.27 2.49 -18.85
C ASP A 32 -8.07 2.45 -17.90
N LEU A 33 -7.51 1.25 -17.68
CA LEU A 33 -6.23 1.06 -16.97
C LEU A 33 -5.09 1.79 -17.69
N ASP A 34 -5.07 1.75 -19.02
CA ASP A 34 -4.11 2.50 -19.82
C ASP A 34 -4.30 4.01 -19.69
N ALA A 35 -5.55 4.48 -19.69
CA ALA A 35 -5.87 5.89 -19.51
C ALA A 35 -5.46 6.45 -18.13
N LEU A 36 -5.25 5.61 -17.12
CA LEU A 36 -4.75 6.06 -15.81
C LEU A 36 -3.37 6.74 -15.94
N LEU A 37 -2.51 6.29 -16.85
CA LEU A 37 -1.17 6.86 -17.06
C LEU A 37 -1.20 8.29 -17.61
N ASP A 38 -2.35 8.74 -18.12
CA ASP A 38 -2.58 10.10 -18.62
C ASP A 38 -3.31 10.99 -17.61
N LEU A 39 -3.53 10.52 -16.38
CA LEU A 39 -4.05 11.35 -15.32
C LEU A 39 -3.12 12.53 -15.04
N GLU A 40 -3.71 13.73 -15.03
CA GLU A 40 -3.02 14.95 -14.67
C GLU A 40 -2.76 15.00 -13.16
N LEU A 41 -1.50 14.72 -12.81
CA LEU A 41 -1.01 14.76 -11.45
C LEU A 41 -0.34 16.08 -11.13
N ARG A 42 -0.46 16.48 -9.86
CA ARG A 42 0.18 17.67 -9.29
C ARG A 42 1.44 17.25 -8.52
N PRO A 43 2.44 18.14 -8.39
CA PRO A 43 3.64 17.86 -7.61
C PRO A 43 3.38 17.50 -6.14
N THR A 44 2.26 17.95 -5.59
CA THR A 44 1.81 17.77 -4.20
C THR A 44 0.95 16.52 -4.01
N ASP A 45 0.70 15.73 -5.06
CA ASP A 45 -0.07 14.50 -4.96
C ASP A 45 0.70 13.41 -4.21
N VAL A 46 -0.02 12.72 -3.31
CA VAL A 46 0.48 11.62 -2.49
C VAL A 46 -0.29 10.34 -2.82
N PHE A 47 0.43 9.26 -3.13
CA PHE A 47 -0.15 7.93 -3.33
C PHE A 47 0.13 7.04 -2.12
N LEU A 48 -0.93 6.56 -1.48
CA LEU A 48 -0.90 5.39 -0.62
C LEU A 48 -0.99 4.13 -1.51
N VAL A 49 0.12 3.42 -1.64
CA VAL A 49 0.18 2.18 -2.41
C VAL A 49 0.36 0.99 -1.49
N THR A 50 -0.42 -0.05 -1.72
CA THR A 50 -0.30 -1.31 -0.96
C THR A 50 -0.60 -2.48 -1.88
N TYR A 51 0.06 -3.62 -1.72
CA TYR A 51 -0.57 -4.85 -2.20
C TYR A 51 -1.81 -5.13 -1.34
N PRO A 52 -2.95 -5.61 -1.89
CA PRO A 52 -4.14 -5.87 -1.10
C PRO A 52 -3.84 -6.63 0.19
N LYS A 53 -4.45 -6.16 1.28
CA LYS A 53 -4.32 -6.76 2.63
C LYS A 53 -2.98 -6.50 3.34
N SER A 54 -2.22 -5.52 2.88
CA SER A 54 -0.98 -5.03 3.52
C SER A 54 -1.17 -3.72 4.29
N GLY A 55 -2.32 -3.53 4.97
CA GLY A 55 -2.50 -2.38 5.88
C GLY A 55 -3.09 -1.10 5.27
N SER A 56 -3.70 -1.14 4.08
CA SER A 56 -4.23 0.05 3.40
C SER A 56 -5.24 0.84 4.23
N VAL A 57 -6.18 0.14 4.89
CA VAL A 57 -7.22 0.77 5.73
C VAL A 57 -6.61 1.47 6.94
N TRP A 58 -5.56 0.90 7.52
CA TRP A 58 -4.82 1.50 8.64
C TRP A 58 -4.07 2.76 8.21
N MET A 59 -3.35 2.70 7.09
CA MET A 59 -2.62 3.86 6.59
C MET A 59 -3.55 4.98 6.12
N GLN A 60 -4.73 4.66 5.57
CA GLN A 60 -5.77 5.66 5.29
C GLN A 60 -6.20 6.39 6.58
N GLN A 61 -6.39 5.70 7.70
CA GLN A 61 -6.72 6.33 8.97
C GLN A 61 -5.62 7.28 9.47
N ILE A 62 -4.35 6.91 9.32
CA ILE A 62 -3.24 7.77 9.71
C ILE A 62 -3.18 9.01 8.80
N LEU A 63 -3.20 8.81 7.49
CA LEU A 63 -3.11 9.91 6.51
C LEU A 63 -4.26 10.90 6.63
N VAL A 64 -5.51 10.42 6.80
CA VAL A 64 -6.68 11.30 6.95
C VAL A 64 -6.56 12.16 8.20
N GLN A 65 -6.06 11.61 9.31
CA GLN A 65 -5.87 12.41 10.52
C GLN A 65 -4.76 13.44 10.40
N ILE A 66 -3.63 13.07 9.78
CA ILE A 66 -2.56 14.02 9.49
C ILE A 66 -3.10 15.14 8.59
N MET A 67 -3.85 14.80 7.55
CA MET A 67 -4.49 15.77 6.65
C MET A 67 -5.46 16.68 7.40
N ASP A 68 -6.35 16.15 8.25
CA ASP A 68 -7.31 16.97 9.01
C ASP A 68 -6.61 17.91 10.01
N ILE A 69 -5.43 17.52 10.53
CA ILE A 69 -4.63 18.34 11.43
C ILE A 69 -3.91 19.48 10.68
N VAL A 70 -3.29 19.15 9.55
CA VAL A 70 -2.44 20.08 8.78
C VAL A 70 -3.26 20.99 7.88
N HIS A 71 -4.37 20.49 7.35
CA HIS A 71 -5.27 21.14 6.40
C HIS A 71 -6.72 21.13 6.93
N PRO A 72 -6.99 21.78 8.08
CA PRO A 72 -8.32 21.76 8.69
C PRO A 72 -9.42 22.32 7.79
N GLU A 73 -9.08 23.19 6.82
CA GLU A 73 -10.00 23.70 5.81
C GLU A 73 -10.49 22.62 4.82
N GLN A 74 -9.77 21.51 4.71
CA GLN A 74 -10.11 20.36 3.87
C GLN A 74 -10.74 19.22 4.67
N ALA A 75 -10.95 19.40 5.98
CA ALA A 75 -11.55 18.40 6.84
C ALA A 75 -13.02 18.18 6.48
N GLU A 76 -13.36 16.94 6.15
CA GLU A 76 -14.71 16.53 5.75
C GLU A 76 -15.19 15.34 6.57
N ASP A 77 -16.49 15.34 6.89
CA ASP A 77 -17.16 14.26 7.62
C ASP A 77 -17.47 13.06 6.70
N LEU A 78 -16.43 12.52 6.06
CA LEU A 78 -16.52 11.38 5.15
C LEU A 78 -15.79 10.16 5.73
N ILE A 79 -16.11 8.98 5.17
CA ILE A 79 -15.33 7.76 5.41
C ILE A 79 -13.92 7.90 4.80
N ASN A 80 -12.93 7.24 5.40
CA ASN A 80 -11.52 7.41 4.99
C ASN A 80 -11.28 7.05 3.52
N ARG A 81 -12.00 6.05 2.99
CA ARG A 81 -11.92 5.69 1.57
C ARG A 81 -12.33 6.83 0.63
N ASN A 82 -13.26 7.69 1.05
CA ASN A 82 -13.67 8.83 0.22
C ASN A 82 -12.70 10.01 0.35
N ARG A 83 -12.00 10.12 1.49
CA ARG A 83 -10.92 11.08 1.70
C ARG A 83 -9.64 10.67 0.94
N VAL A 84 -9.36 9.37 0.84
CA VAL A 84 -8.23 8.77 0.09
C VAL A 84 -8.78 7.79 -0.97
N PRO A 85 -9.39 8.29 -2.06
CA PRO A 85 -10.05 7.46 -3.07
C PRO A 85 -9.05 6.61 -3.87
N TRP A 86 -9.48 5.41 -4.25
CA TRP A 86 -8.70 4.52 -5.13
C TRP A 86 -8.64 5.11 -6.54
N VAL A 87 -7.44 5.24 -7.11
CA VAL A 87 -7.27 5.79 -8.46
C VAL A 87 -7.95 4.90 -9.51
N GLU A 88 -7.94 3.58 -9.28
CA GLU A 88 -8.60 2.57 -10.10
C GLU A 88 -10.15 2.54 -9.98
N ASP A 89 -10.77 3.28 -9.07
CA ASP A 89 -12.25 3.34 -8.97
C ASP A 89 -12.87 4.48 -9.83
N ARG A 90 -12.05 5.35 -10.44
CA ARG A 90 -12.46 6.73 -10.80
C ARG A 90 -12.96 7.00 -12.20
N LEU A 91 -13.26 5.98 -12.99
CA LEU A 91 -13.79 6.21 -14.33
C LEU A 91 -15.23 6.73 -14.35
N PHE A 92 -15.94 6.70 -13.22
CA PHE A 92 -17.38 6.91 -13.22
C PHE A 92 -17.84 8.30 -12.74
N ASP A 93 -17.51 8.82 -11.55
CA ASP A 93 -18.31 9.99 -11.07
C ASP A 93 -17.66 11.03 -10.11
N GLU A 94 -16.34 11.02 -9.82
CA GLU A 94 -15.76 11.97 -8.83
C GLU A 94 -14.71 12.90 -9.45
N PRO A 95 -14.94 14.23 -9.56
CA PRO A 95 -13.95 15.17 -10.02
C PRO A 95 -12.96 15.49 -8.88
N PHE A 96 -12.13 14.52 -8.52
CA PHE A 96 -10.99 14.73 -7.61
C PHE A 96 -10.03 15.82 -8.12
N ARG A 97 -10.10 16.12 -9.43
CA ARG A 97 -9.40 17.24 -10.06
C ARG A 97 -9.71 18.56 -9.38
N ASP A 98 -10.87 18.69 -8.75
CA ASP A 98 -11.30 19.94 -8.12
C ASP A 98 -10.91 20.03 -6.64
N ARG A 99 -10.36 18.94 -6.05
CA ARG A 99 -9.90 18.98 -4.66
C ARG A 99 -8.69 19.92 -4.51
N PRO A 100 -8.60 20.67 -3.40
CA PRO A 100 -7.41 21.47 -3.08
C PRO A 100 -6.17 20.59 -2.88
N ASP A 101 -5.01 21.22 -2.95
CA ASP A 101 -3.73 20.55 -2.67
C ASP A 101 -3.46 20.48 -1.17
N PRO A 102 -2.75 19.43 -0.68
CA PRO A 102 -2.33 18.23 -1.41
C PRO A 102 -3.46 17.20 -1.56
N ARG A 103 -3.47 16.44 -2.66
CA ARG A 103 -4.45 15.36 -2.89
C ARG A 103 -3.85 14.00 -2.52
N TYR A 104 -4.64 13.18 -1.83
CA TYR A 104 -4.26 11.83 -1.44
C TYR A 104 -5.05 10.78 -2.23
N PHE A 105 -4.36 9.77 -2.75
CA PHE A 105 -4.97 8.67 -3.51
C PHE A 105 -4.54 7.32 -2.95
N GLY A 106 -5.46 6.36 -2.97
CA GLY A 106 -5.13 4.95 -2.76
C GLY A 106 -4.82 4.27 -4.10
N SER A 107 -3.94 3.27 -4.10
CA SER A 107 -3.85 2.32 -5.21
C SER A 107 -3.33 0.95 -4.80
N HIS A 108 -3.78 -0.07 -5.52
CA HIS A 108 -3.22 -1.42 -5.54
C HIS A 108 -2.49 -1.75 -6.85
N LEU A 109 -2.33 -0.77 -7.74
CA LEU A 109 -1.69 -0.98 -9.03
C LEU A 109 -0.20 -1.26 -8.88
N PRO A 110 0.39 -2.11 -9.75
CA PRO A 110 1.83 -2.26 -9.82
C PRO A 110 2.50 -0.97 -10.29
N VAL A 111 3.80 -0.87 -9.99
CA VAL A 111 4.67 0.29 -10.25
C VAL A 111 4.63 0.84 -11.68
N ASP A 112 4.44 -0.04 -12.67
CA ASP A 112 4.39 0.29 -14.11
C ASP A 112 3.02 0.80 -14.57
N MET A 113 1.99 0.63 -13.74
CA MET A 113 0.62 1.06 -14.02
C MET A 113 0.20 2.24 -13.14
N LEU A 114 0.97 2.57 -12.11
CA LEU A 114 0.71 3.74 -11.28
C LEU A 114 0.98 5.03 -12.08
N PRO A 115 0.03 5.99 -12.11
CA PRO A 115 0.24 7.29 -12.75
C PRO A 115 1.40 8.05 -12.08
N ARG A 116 2.17 8.80 -12.87
CA ARG A 116 3.33 9.58 -12.38
C ARG A 116 3.33 11.00 -12.92
N VAL A 117 3.80 11.93 -12.10
CA VAL A 117 4.06 13.31 -12.56
C VAL A 117 5.06 13.25 -13.72
N LYS A 118 4.68 13.83 -14.87
CA LYS A 118 5.49 13.86 -16.10
C LYS A 118 6.41 15.09 -16.19
N HIS A 119 6.44 15.94 -15.16
CA HIS A 119 7.23 17.17 -15.12
C HIS A 119 8.67 16.91 -14.63
N ALA A 120 9.65 17.45 -15.35
CA ALA A 120 11.06 17.34 -14.99
C ALA A 120 11.31 17.94 -13.59
N GLY A 121 12.00 17.19 -12.73
CA GLY A 121 12.36 17.61 -11.37
C GLY A 121 11.29 17.35 -10.30
N PHE A 122 10.15 16.76 -10.64
CA PHE A 122 9.10 16.41 -9.69
C PHE A 122 8.78 14.91 -9.74
N SER A 123 8.61 14.31 -8.57
CA SER A 123 8.12 12.94 -8.41
C SER A 123 6.94 12.94 -7.46
N SER A 124 5.85 12.27 -7.83
CA SER A 124 4.74 12.00 -6.89
C SER A 124 5.29 11.29 -5.65
N GLN A 125 4.84 11.69 -4.47
CA GLN A 125 5.23 11.02 -3.23
C GLN A 125 4.46 9.71 -3.12
N VAL A 126 5.16 8.60 -2.93
CA VAL A 126 4.54 7.29 -2.75
C VAL A 126 4.80 6.82 -1.32
N VAL A 127 3.73 6.62 -0.56
CA VAL A 127 3.74 5.90 0.72
C VAL A 127 3.38 4.45 0.41
N TYR A 128 4.37 3.56 0.46
CA TYR A 128 4.19 2.15 0.19
C TYR A 128 4.16 1.35 1.50
N VAL A 129 3.04 0.67 1.75
CA VAL A 129 2.92 -0.23 2.90
C VAL A 129 3.08 -1.66 2.43
N TRP A 130 4.02 -2.36 3.05
CA TRP A 130 4.29 -3.76 2.78
C TRP A 130 4.06 -4.59 4.05
N ARG A 131 3.80 -5.88 3.86
CA ARG A 131 3.54 -6.83 4.95
C ARG A 131 4.13 -8.18 4.57
N ASN A 132 4.49 -8.98 5.57
CA ASN A 132 4.95 -10.35 5.42
C ASN A 132 3.97 -11.11 4.52
N PRO A 133 4.46 -11.68 3.41
CA PRO A 133 3.59 -12.24 2.38
C PRO A 133 2.81 -13.46 2.88
N ARG A 134 3.26 -14.14 3.94
CA ARG A 134 2.52 -15.23 4.56
C ARG A 134 1.27 -14.74 5.29
N ASP A 135 1.38 -13.62 6.01
CA ASP A 135 0.21 -13.00 6.64
C ASP A 135 -0.72 -12.35 5.59
N VAL A 136 -0.15 -11.79 4.52
CA VAL A 136 -0.93 -11.32 3.37
C VAL A 136 -1.76 -12.46 2.78
N LEU A 137 -1.15 -13.62 2.52
CA LEU A 137 -1.85 -14.81 2.00
C LEU A 137 -3.04 -15.18 2.88
N VAL A 138 -2.84 -15.34 4.20
CA VAL A 138 -3.93 -15.66 5.14
C VAL A 138 -5.01 -14.58 5.15
N SER A 139 -4.61 -13.31 5.13
CA SER A 139 -5.55 -12.19 5.12
C SER A 139 -6.35 -12.13 3.83
N LEU A 140 -5.72 -12.40 2.68
CA LEU A 140 -6.35 -12.42 1.36
C LEU A 140 -7.27 -13.61 1.18
N TYR A 141 -6.93 -14.78 1.76
CA TYR A 141 -7.81 -15.95 1.82
C TYR A 141 -9.16 -15.61 2.47
N HIS A 142 -9.13 -15.12 3.71
CA HIS A 142 -10.35 -14.74 4.44
C HIS A 142 -11.08 -13.55 3.82
N PHE A 143 -10.33 -12.64 3.18
CA PHE A 143 -10.91 -11.55 2.44
C PHE A 143 -11.69 -12.03 1.21
N SER A 144 -11.15 -13.02 0.49
CA SER A 144 -11.81 -13.62 -0.67
C SER A 144 -13.07 -14.39 -0.28
N GLU A 145 -13.11 -15.01 0.91
CA GLU A 145 -14.35 -15.58 1.48
C GLU A 145 -15.42 -14.52 1.80
N ALA A 146 -15.01 -13.27 2.09
CA ALA A 146 -15.89 -12.22 2.56
C ALA A 146 -16.37 -11.28 1.45
N TRP A 147 -15.58 -11.08 0.39
CA TRP A 147 -15.85 -10.09 -0.65
C TRP A 147 -16.70 -10.68 -1.78
N VAL A 148 -17.92 -10.17 -1.96
CA VAL A 148 -18.92 -10.68 -2.93
C VAL A 148 -18.45 -10.66 -4.40
N PHE A 149 -17.40 -9.90 -4.71
CA PHE A 149 -16.86 -9.84 -6.06
C PHE A 149 -15.87 -10.94 -6.40
N LEU A 150 -15.27 -11.58 -5.40
CA LEU A 150 -14.42 -12.74 -5.59
C LEU A 150 -15.21 -14.03 -5.45
N GLU A 151 -14.67 -15.09 -6.04
CA GLU A 151 -15.12 -16.43 -5.73
C GLU A 151 -14.55 -16.84 -4.37
N SER A 152 -15.38 -17.43 -3.52
CA SER A 152 -14.91 -18.03 -2.29
C SER A 152 -13.90 -19.12 -2.61
N PRO A 153 -12.71 -19.11 -1.99
CA PRO A 153 -11.74 -20.18 -2.19
C PRO A 153 -12.32 -21.54 -1.81
N LYS A 154 -11.99 -22.58 -2.58
CA LYS A 154 -12.47 -23.96 -2.32
C LYS A 154 -11.85 -24.55 -1.05
N SER A 155 -10.57 -24.28 -0.85
CA SER A 155 -9.81 -24.69 0.32
C SER A 155 -8.62 -23.74 0.53
N PHE A 156 -8.04 -23.76 1.73
CA PHE A 156 -6.82 -23.00 2.00
C PHE A 156 -5.63 -23.47 1.15
N GLU A 157 -5.53 -24.77 0.86
CA GLU A 157 -4.45 -25.31 0.03
C GLU A 157 -4.55 -24.85 -1.42
N ASP A 158 -5.75 -24.84 -2.00
CA ASP A 158 -5.94 -24.34 -3.38
C ASP A 158 -5.57 -22.85 -3.45
N PHE A 159 -6.08 -22.06 -2.50
CA PHE A 159 -5.76 -20.63 -2.44
C PHE A 159 -4.26 -20.38 -2.21
N PHE A 160 -3.61 -21.23 -1.42
CA PHE A 160 -2.18 -21.15 -1.20
C PHE A 160 -1.41 -21.32 -2.51
N GLN A 161 -1.81 -22.27 -3.36
CA GLN A 161 -1.22 -22.46 -4.68
C GLN A 161 -1.49 -21.27 -5.60
N ASP A 162 -2.74 -20.82 -5.67
CA ASP A 162 -3.13 -19.67 -6.48
C ASP A 162 -2.32 -18.42 -6.08
N PHE A 163 -2.08 -18.22 -4.79
CA PHE A 163 -1.25 -17.12 -4.30
C PHE A 163 0.21 -17.23 -4.77
N LEU A 164 0.81 -18.42 -4.69
CA LEU A 164 2.18 -18.63 -5.17
C LEU A 164 2.32 -18.45 -6.68
N ASN A 165 1.31 -18.86 -7.45
CA ASN A 165 1.28 -18.70 -8.91
C ASN A 165 0.97 -17.27 -9.35
N GLY A 166 0.45 -16.43 -8.44
CA GLY A 166 -0.04 -15.09 -8.78
C GLY A 166 -1.38 -15.12 -9.51
N ASP A 167 -2.20 -16.14 -9.28
CA ASP A 167 -3.57 -16.31 -9.83
C ASP A 167 -4.65 -15.74 -8.89
N VAL A 168 -4.26 -14.87 -7.97
CA VAL A 168 -5.14 -14.16 -7.03
C VAL A 168 -5.38 -12.71 -7.47
N TYR A 169 -6.32 -12.00 -6.79
CA TYR A 169 -6.56 -10.58 -7.04
C TYR A 169 -5.27 -9.75 -6.94
N MET A 170 -5.02 -8.87 -7.91
CA MET A 170 -3.79 -8.09 -8.09
C MET A 170 -2.50 -8.88 -8.41
N GLY A 171 -2.62 -10.20 -8.63
CA GLY A 171 -1.52 -11.03 -9.13
C GLY A 171 -0.44 -11.32 -8.07
N SER A 172 0.81 -11.46 -8.51
CA SER A 172 1.94 -11.85 -7.66
C SER A 172 2.33 -10.75 -6.68
N TRP A 173 2.23 -11.04 -5.38
CA TRP A 173 2.75 -10.16 -4.32
C TRP A 173 4.25 -9.89 -4.49
N PHE A 174 5.02 -10.89 -4.92
CA PHE A 174 6.46 -10.76 -5.08
C PHE A 174 6.83 -9.82 -6.22
N ASP A 175 6.10 -9.87 -7.33
CA ASP A 175 6.33 -8.95 -8.45
C ASP A 175 5.95 -7.52 -8.06
N HIS A 176 4.82 -7.37 -7.36
CA HIS A 176 4.34 -6.08 -6.89
C HIS A 176 5.37 -5.40 -5.97
N VAL A 177 5.81 -6.08 -4.90
CA VAL A 177 6.81 -5.53 -3.97
C VAL A 177 8.13 -5.25 -4.68
N ARG A 178 8.65 -6.19 -5.48
CA ARG A 178 9.92 -6.00 -6.21
C ARG A 178 9.88 -4.80 -7.15
N GLY A 179 8.75 -4.56 -7.81
CA GLY A 179 8.57 -3.41 -8.68
C GLY A 179 8.80 -2.10 -7.94
N TYR A 180 8.16 -1.94 -6.77
CA TYR A 180 8.35 -0.74 -5.96
C TYR A 180 9.74 -0.68 -5.32
N GLN A 181 10.35 -1.80 -4.93
CA GLN A 181 11.67 -1.80 -4.27
C GLN A 181 12.77 -1.13 -5.10
N ALA A 182 12.59 -1.06 -6.43
CA ALA A 182 13.52 -0.41 -7.35
C ALA A 182 13.36 1.12 -7.43
N GLU A 183 12.34 1.70 -6.78
CA GLU A 183 11.99 3.11 -6.88
C GLU A 183 12.68 3.98 -5.81
N LEU A 184 13.09 5.18 -6.22
CA LEU A 184 13.86 6.12 -5.38
C LEU A 184 13.01 7.02 -4.47
N PHE A 185 11.69 7.10 -4.69
CA PHE A 185 10.79 8.04 -4.01
C PHE A 185 9.60 7.36 -3.35
N VAL A 186 9.90 6.26 -2.65
CA VAL A 186 8.91 5.45 -1.94
C VAL A 186 9.25 5.44 -0.45
N PHE A 187 8.35 5.94 0.39
CA PHE A 187 8.42 5.74 1.82
C PHE A 187 7.87 4.36 2.17
N TYR A 188 8.75 3.48 2.62
CA TYR A 188 8.40 2.10 3.01
C TYR A 188 7.97 2.05 4.46
N ILE A 189 6.76 1.56 4.68
CA ILE A 189 6.24 1.25 6.01
C ILE A 189 6.05 -0.26 6.11
N ASP A 190 6.64 -0.84 7.15
CA ASP A 190 6.48 -2.26 7.47
C ASP A 190 5.27 -2.48 8.38
N GLU A 191 4.21 -3.09 7.85
CA GLU A 191 3.02 -3.47 8.63
C GLU A 191 3.30 -4.70 9.54
N ASN A 192 4.47 -5.35 9.42
CA ASN A 192 4.88 -6.43 10.34
C ASN A 192 5.41 -5.91 11.66
N ILE A 193 5.68 -4.61 11.76
CA ILE A 193 5.92 -3.98 13.04
C ILE A 193 4.68 -4.30 13.90
N ASP A 194 4.89 -4.73 15.14
CA ASP A 194 3.83 -5.06 16.10
C ASP A 194 2.95 -3.83 16.49
N CYS A 195 3.09 -2.72 15.74
CA CYS A 195 2.48 -1.41 15.89
C CYS A 195 0.96 -1.43 15.85
N LEU A 196 0.34 -2.40 15.18
CA LEU A 196 -1.11 -2.48 15.09
C LEU A 196 -1.78 -2.98 16.38
N CYS A 197 -1.06 -3.74 17.22
CA CYS A 197 -1.69 -4.47 18.34
C CYS A 197 -0.97 -4.41 19.68
N ARG A 198 0.35 -4.15 19.76
CA ARG A 198 1.09 -4.34 21.02
C ARG A 198 1.95 -3.16 21.44
N ASP A 199 2.67 -2.53 20.52
CA ASP A 199 3.58 -1.43 20.88
C ASP A 199 3.17 -0.10 20.23
N ARG A 200 2.67 0.81 21.07
CA ARG A 200 2.30 2.18 20.66
C ARG A 200 3.53 3.03 20.31
N GLN A 201 4.70 2.69 20.86
CA GLN A 201 5.93 3.44 20.65
C GLN A 201 6.44 3.23 19.22
N ASP A 202 6.37 1.99 18.73
CA ASP A 202 6.75 1.66 17.35
C ASP A 202 5.80 2.36 16.35
N LEU A 203 4.49 2.34 16.63
CA LEU A 203 3.50 3.07 15.82
C LEU A 203 3.85 4.56 15.75
N ARG A 204 4.18 5.17 16.89
CA ARG A 204 4.55 6.59 16.96
C ARG A 204 5.76 6.90 16.10
N GLY A 205 6.83 6.10 16.19
CA GLY A 205 8.04 6.29 15.39
C GLY A 205 7.79 6.23 13.87
N GLU A 206 6.91 5.34 13.42
CA GLU A 206 6.52 5.27 11.99
C GLU A 206 5.67 6.46 11.56
N VAL A 207 4.77 6.95 12.41
CA VAL A 207 3.98 8.16 12.12
C VAL A 207 4.88 9.40 12.08
N GLU A 208 5.87 9.51 12.97
CA GLU A 208 6.88 10.57 12.94
C GLU A 208 7.67 10.58 11.62
N LYS A 209 8.17 9.41 11.18
CA LYS A 209 8.85 9.27 9.90
C LYS A 209 7.95 9.62 8.72
N LEU A 210 6.68 9.22 8.76
CA LEU A 210 5.69 9.56 7.73
C LEU A 210 5.47 11.07 7.67
N CYS A 211 5.33 11.74 8.81
CA CYS A 211 5.17 13.20 8.85
C CYS A 211 6.39 13.89 8.24
N LEU A 212 7.60 13.46 8.59
CA LEU A 212 8.83 13.98 7.98
C LEU A 212 8.87 13.77 6.46
N PHE A 213 8.46 12.59 5.98
CA PHE A 213 8.38 12.31 4.54
C PHE A 213 7.38 13.23 3.83
N LEU A 214 6.23 13.50 4.45
CA LEU A 214 5.21 14.42 3.92
C LEU A 214 5.56 15.90 4.11
N GLY A 215 6.71 16.22 4.71
CA GLY A 215 7.12 17.60 5.01
C GLY A 215 6.25 18.27 6.09
N GLN A 216 5.64 17.47 6.97
CA GLN A 216 4.73 17.92 8.01
C GLN A 216 5.31 17.74 9.41
N SER A 217 4.83 18.54 10.35
CA SER A 217 5.19 18.46 11.77
C SER A 217 3.94 18.53 12.63
N LEU A 218 3.78 17.60 13.56
CA LEU A 218 2.68 17.55 14.51
C LEU A 218 3.20 17.89 15.91
N THR A 219 2.37 18.50 16.76
CA THR A 219 2.67 18.60 18.19
C THR A 219 2.61 17.24 18.87
N GLU A 220 3.20 17.12 20.05
CA GLU A 220 3.14 15.90 20.86
C GLU A 220 1.70 15.41 21.07
N GLU A 221 0.79 16.33 21.39
CA GLU A 221 -0.62 15.99 21.62
C GLU A 221 -1.34 15.59 20.33
N GLN A 222 -0.97 16.19 19.20
CA GLN A 222 -1.49 15.79 17.89
C GLN A 222 -1.02 14.39 17.52
N MET A 223 0.27 14.11 17.70
CA MET A 223 0.88 12.81 17.46
C MET A 223 0.23 11.71 18.31
N ASP A 224 0.08 11.95 19.61
CA ASP A 224 -0.54 10.99 20.53
C ASP A 224 -1.99 10.67 20.14
N ARG A 225 -2.74 11.65 19.65
CA ARG A 225 -4.10 11.44 19.13
C ARG A 225 -4.11 10.60 17.85
N VAL A 226 -3.19 10.85 16.92
CA VAL A 226 -3.07 10.06 15.68
C VAL A 226 -2.75 8.60 16.03
N VAL A 227 -1.78 8.38 16.92
CA VAL A 227 -1.36 7.05 17.37
C VAL A 227 -2.50 6.31 18.06
N GLU A 228 -3.17 6.94 19.03
CA GLU A 228 -4.26 6.32 19.81
C GLU A 228 -5.41 5.86 18.90
N THR A 229 -5.93 6.75 18.07
CA THR A 229 -7.10 6.46 17.22
C THR A 229 -6.79 5.51 16.06
N SER A 230 -5.51 5.38 15.69
CA SER A 230 -5.03 4.45 14.65
C SER A 230 -4.72 3.06 15.20
N THR A 231 -4.93 2.80 16.50
CA THR A 231 -4.86 1.45 17.04
C THR A 231 -5.96 0.56 16.47
N PHE A 232 -5.69 -0.75 16.36
CA PHE A 232 -6.66 -1.69 15.79
C PHE A 232 -8.01 -1.65 16.53
N ASN A 233 -8.02 -1.56 17.86
CA ASN A 233 -9.25 -1.56 18.65
C ASN A 233 -10.10 -0.31 18.39
N ASN A 234 -9.48 0.87 18.32
CA ASN A 234 -10.20 2.12 18.05
C ASN A 234 -10.70 2.18 16.60
N MET A 235 -9.88 1.76 15.64
CA MET A 235 -10.31 1.66 14.25
C MET A 235 -11.48 0.69 14.06
N LYS A 236 -11.45 -0.46 14.73
CA LYS A 236 -12.49 -1.50 14.57
C LYS A 236 -13.89 -0.99 14.90
N VAL A 237 -14.03 -0.06 15.85
CA VAL A 237 -15.31 0.54 16.23
C VAL A 237 -15.62 1.85 15.50
N ASN A 238 -14.65 2.44 14.78
CA ASN A 238 -14.83 3.68 14.04
C ASN A 238 -15.44 3.42 12.64
N PRO A 239 -16.70 3.84 12.38
CA PRO A 239 -17.37 3.61 11.09
C PRO A 239 -16.69 4.28 9.90
N LYS A 240 -15.89 5.35 10.13
CA LYS A 240 -15.11 6.01 9.07
C LYS A 240 -13.90 5.19 8.64
N ALA A 241 -13.37 4.35 9.53
CA ALA A 241 -12.11 3.65 9.36
C ALA A 241 -12.27 2.15 9.09
N ASN A 242 -13.40 1.53 9.39
CA ASN A 242 -13.57 0.07 9.32
C ASN A 242 -14.34 -0.43 8.08
N TYR A 243 -14.65 0.45 7.13
CA TYR A 243 -15.43 0.14 5.92
C TYR A 243 -16.79 -0.53 6.24
N LYS A 244 -17.42 -0.18 7.36
CA LYS A 244 -18.74 -0.70 7.76
C LYS A 244 -19.78 -0.48 6.66
N ASP A 245 -19.68 0.62 5.93
CA ASP A 245 -20.56 0.96 4.81
C ASP A 245 -20.58 -0.12 3.71
N LEU A 246 -19.47 -0.85 3.51
CA LEU A 246 -19.42 -1.92 2.52
C LEU A 246 -20.14 -3.20 2.96
N VAL A 247 -20.21 -3.43 4.28
CA VAL A 247 -21.01 -4.53 4.84
C VAL A 247 -22.49 -4.16 4.73
N GLU A 248 -22.85 -2.91 5.07
CA GLU A 248 -24.22 -2.40 4.98
C GLU A 248 -24.75 -2.37 3.53
N LYS A 249 -23.86 -2.16 2.55
CA LYS A 249 -24.19 -2.22 1.11
C LYS A 249 -24.06 -3.63 0.52
N GLU A 250 -23.92 -4.66 1.37
CA GLU A 250 -23.81 -6.07 0.98
C GLU A 250 -22.67 -6.38 -0.01
N ARG A 251 -21.66 -5.50 -0.09
CA ARG A 251 -20.44 -5.78 -0.85
C ARG A 251 -19.50 -6.74 -0.09
N TYR A 252 -19.64 -6.82 1.23
CA TYR A 252 -18.94 -7.78 2.09
C TYR A 252 -19.94 -8.55 2.95
N SER A 253 -19.73 -9.86 3.07
CA SER A 253 -20.54 -10.74 3.93
C SER A 253 -20.10 -10.72 5.40
N LYS A 254 -18.91 -10.18 5.70
CA LYS A 254 -18.31 -10.11 7.03
C LYS A 254 -17.57 -8.78 7.23
N ASN A 255 -17.33 -8.42 8.49
CA ASN A 255 -16.51 -7.25 8.84
C ASN A 255 -15.10 -7.34 8.23
N THR A 256 -14.59 -6.20 7.74
CA THR A 256 -13.31 -6.12 7.02
C THR A 256 -12.08 -6.18 7.94
N MET A 257 -12.21 -5.72 9.18
CA MET A 257 -11.15 -5.76 10.20
C MET A 257 -11.20 -7.07 11.00
N ARG A 258 -10.21 -7.95 10.77
CA ARG A 258 -10.19 -9.34 11.27
C ARG A 258 -9.50 -9.50 12.64
N LYS A 259 -8.15 -9.49 12.66
CA LYS A 259 -7.33 -9.70 13.87
C LYS A 259 -6.31 -8.60 14.16
N GLY A 260 -5.76 -7.94 13.13
CA GLY A 260 -4.79 -6.85 13.31
C GLY A 260 -3.38 -7.27 13.75
N VAL A 261 -3.07 -8.57 13.80
CA VAL A 261 -1.80 -9.09 14.35
C VAL A 261 -0.83 -9.53 13.25
N ALA A 262 0.48 -9.39 13.52
CA ALA A 262 1.55 -9.99 12.74
C ALA A 262 1.80 -11.45 13.17
N GLY A 263 2.20 -12.30 12.23
CA GLY A 263 2.56 -13.69 12.50
C GLY A 263 1.38 -14.67 12.66
N ASP A 264 0.14 -14.27 12.36
CA ASP A 264 -1.02 -15.17 12.42
C ASP A 264 -0.87 -16.34 11.45
N TRP A 265 -0.09 -16.18 10.37
CA TRP A 265 0.21 -17.26 9.42
C TRP A 265 0.71 -18.55 10.06
N LYS A 266 1.40 -18.47 11.21
CA LYS A 266 1.88 -19.64 11.96
C LYS A 266 0.75 -20.53 12.48
N ASN A 267 -0.47 -19.99 12.60
CA ASN A 267 -1.67 -20.72 13.02
C ASN A 267 -2.41 -21.37 11.83
N HIS A 268 -2.03 -21.07 10.59
CA HIS A 268 -2.72 -21.55 9.38
C HIS A 268 -1.83 -22.44 8.52
N PHE A 269 -0.53 -22.14 8.46
CA PHE A 269 0.40 -22.89 7.62
C PHE A 269 0.77 -24.21 8.30
N THR A 270 0.75 -25.28 7.52
CA THR A 270 1.48 -26.50 7.88
C THR A 270 2.99 -26.27 7.69
N VAL A 271 3.80 -27.13 8.32
CA VAL A 271 5.27 -27.11 8.13
C VAL A 271 5.63 -27.25 6.66
N ALA A 272 4.99 -28.20 5.95
CA ALA A 272 5.22 -28.42 4.52
C ALA A 272 4.84 -27.21 3.65
N GLN A 273 3.74 -26.52 3.97
CA GLN A 273 3.36 -25.28 3.29
C GLN A 273 4.40 -24.18 3.52
N ASN A 274 4.91 -24.02 4.75
CA ASN A 274 5.95 -23.05 5.02
C ASN A 274 7.24 -23.33 4.22
N GLU A 275 7.68 -24.58 4.19
CA GLU A 275 8.85 -25.00 3.40
C GLU A 275 8.65 -24.76 1.89
N ARG A 276 7.47 -25.11 1.36
CA ARG A 276 7.11 -24.84 -0.04
C ARG A 276 7.07 -23.35 -0.33
N PHE A 277 6.60 -22.53 0.60
CA PHE A 277 6.61 -21.08 0.47
C PHE A 277 8.04 -20.54 0.32
N ASP A 278 8.96 -21.00 1.17
CA ASP A 278 10.38 -20.61 1.13
C ASP A 278 11.08 -21.03 -0.17
N GLN A 279 10.69 -22.17 -0.75
CA GLN A 279 11.22 -22.65 -2.03
C GLN A 279 10.76 -21.81 -3.22
N ASN A 280 9.52 -21.29 -3.17
CA ASN A 280 8.92 -20.50 -4.25
C ASN A 280 9.16 -19.00 -4.12
N GLN A 281 9.75 -18.52 -3.02
CA GLN A 281 10.17 -17.12 -2.93
C GLN A 281 11.25 -16.81 -3.97
N PRO A 282 11.07 -15.77 -4.80
CA PRO A 282 12.11 -15.31 -5.70
C PRO A 282 13.37 -14.94 -4.91
N ARG A 283 14.51 -15.54 -5.24
CA ARG A 283 15.81 -15.21 -4.61
C ARG A 283 16.54 -14.15 -5.43
N ARG A 284 17.16 -13.18 -4.77
CA ARG A 284 18.09 -12.24 -5.42
C ARG A 284 19.49 -12.54 -4.89
N GLY A 285 20.39 -13.04 -5.75
CA GLY A 285 21.77 -13.34 -5.35
C GLY A 285 21.93 -14.40 -4.26
N GLY A 286 20.92 -15.25 -4.01
CA GLY A 286 20.94 -16.26 -2.94
C GLY A 286 20.25 -15.82 -1.64
N GLU A 287 19.87 -14.55 -1.51
CA GLU A 287 19.09 -14.04 -0.38
C GLU A 287 17.58 -14.05 -0.71
N THR A 288 16.76 -14.35 0.30
CA THR A 288 15.31 -14.12 0.26
C THR A 288 15.04 -12.64 0.00
N VAL A 289 13.90 -12.27 -0.59
CA VAL A 289 13.51 -10.85 -0.73
C VAL A 289 13.49 -10.23 0.65
N SER A 290 14.57 -9.57 1.02
CA SER A 290 14.73 -8.83 2.26
C SER A 290 14.24 -7.40 2.04
N VAL A 291 13.73 -6.83 3.12
CA VAL A 291 13.20 -5.47 3.20
C VAL A 291 14.26 -4.49 2.69
N PRO A 292 13.92 -3.48 1.87
CA PRO A 292 14.82 -2.35 1.70
C PRO A 292 14.90 -1.66 3.05
N GLY A 293 16.10 -1.53 3.62
CA GLY A 293 16.31 -0.62 4.75
C GLY A 293 15.73 0.75 4.39
N THR A 294 15.15 1.44 5.36
CA THR A 294 14.57 2.78 5.19
C THR A 294 15.64 3.74 4.67
N PHE A 295 15.75 3.90 3.35
CA PHE A 295 16.65 4.84 2.72
C PHE A 295 15.96 6.20 2.66
N PHE A 296 16.15 7.02 3.69
CA PHE A 296 16.08 8.46 3.50
C PHE A 296 17.41 8.95 2.89
N ASN A 297 17.31 9.91 1.97
CA ASN A 297 18.37 10.71 1.33
C ASN A 297 19.19 10.11 0.17
N ARG A 298 18.76 10.41 -1.05
CA ARG A 298 19.62 11.07 -2.07
C ARG A 298 18.80 12.10 -2.84
N GLY A 299 18.74 13.33 -2.34
CA GLY A 299 18.00 14.37 -3.06
C GLY A 299 17.96 15.75 -2.40
N ALA A 300 18.91 16.10 -1.55
CA ALA A 300 19.07 17.47 -1.08
C ALA A 300 20.49 17.64 -0.55
N ASP A 301 21.45 17.84 -1.45
CA ASP A 301 22.66 18.60 -1.15
C ASP A 301 23.21 19.13 -2.48
N GLY A 302 22.72 20.32 -2.83
CA GLY A 302 23.34 21.18 -3.81
C GLY A 302 24.41 22.03 -3.14
N GLN A 303 25.62 21.93 -3.70
CA GLN A 303 26.68 22.94 -3.73
C GLN A 303 27.64 23.15 -2.53
N SER A 304 28.92 22.96 -2.88
CA SER A 304 30.05 23.89 -2.71
C SER A 304 31.13 23.58 -1.66
N GLY A 305 32.39 23.70 -2.11
CA GLY A 305 33.62 23.69 -1.32
C GLY A 305 34.27 22.31 -1.27
N GLY A 306 35.45 22.05 -1.81
CA GLY A 306 36.58 22.90 -2.16
C GLY A 306 37.82 22.08 -1.86
N ASP A 307 38.67 21.85 -2.87
CA ASP A 307 39.97 21.20 -2.71
C ASP A 307 40.76 21.85 -1.57
N LEU A 308 41.22 21.06 -0.60
CA LEU A 308 42.38 21.41 0.22
C LEU A 308 43.19 20.16 0.56
N HIS A 309 44.27 20.04 -0.20
CA HIS A 309 45.44 19.22 0.05
C HIS A 309 46.10 19.67 1.36
N LEU A 310 46.32 18.75 2.32
CA LEU A 310 47.30 18.96 3.38
C LEU A 310 47.91 17.64 3.83
N GLN A 311 49.16 17.45 3.38
CA GLN A 311 50.13 16.54 3.95
C GLN A 311 50.36 16.89 5.42
N GLN A 312 50.45 15.89 6.30
CA GLN A 312 51.22 16.01 7.53
C GLN A 312 52.11 14.78 7.71
N HIS A 313 53.40 15.09 7.60
CA HIS A 313 54.53 14.39 8.18
C HIS A 313 54.50 14.51 9.71
N GLU A 314 55.25 13.60 10.34
CA GLU A 314 55.88 13.60 11.69
C GLU A 314 55.46 12.35 12.47
N GLY A 315 56.34 11.55 13.06
CA GLY A 315 57.77 11.66 13.32
C GLY A 315 58.07 10.74 14.51
N GLN A 316 58.94 9.75 14.33
CA GLN A 316 59.59 9.04 15.44
C GLN A 316 60.90 9.77 15.79
N PRO A 317 61.34 9.66 17.05
CA PRO A 317 62.41 8.71 17.34
C PRO A 317 61.98 7.51 18.16
#